data_AF-A0A653D3P3-F1
#
_entry.id   AF-A0A653D3P3-F1
#
_cell.length_a   1.000
_cell.length_b   1.000
_cell.length_c   1.000
_cell.angle_alpha   90.00
_cell.angle_beta   90.00
_cell.angle_gamma   90.00
#
_symmetry.space_group_name_H-M   'P 1'
#
loop_
_entity.id
_entity.type
_entity.pdbx_description
1 polymer ?
#
loop_
_entity_poly.entity_id
_entity_poly.type
_entity_poly.pdbx_seq_one_letter_code
_entity_poly.pdbx_strand_id
1 'polypeptide(L)'
;MSKEFKLSKSLYGHSMDIRSVAATSNNDIISGSRDRTAKFWKFIPLQNVYDEVMTYKAHENFVGSVLYLEPTPEYLDGLVVTGGYDKAIHVYRPGEPFPTFSFKGEHTNTVCALSRGNSANSFLSASWTTQPNTGIFPVPEQKQ
;
A
#
# COMPACT_ATOMS: atom_id res chain seq x y z
N MET A 1 -19.93 -24.78 19.72
CA MET A 1 -20.23 -23.35 19.46
C MET A 1 -19.34 -22.89 18.31
N SER A 2 -19.87 -22.78 17.09
CA SER A 2 -19.18 -22.12 15.98
C SER A 2 -19.12 -20.62 16.26
N LYS A 3 -17.93 -20.01 16.20
CA LYS A 3 -17.82 -18.55 16.25
C LYS A 3 -18.30 -17.99 14.92
N GLU A 4 -19.35 -17.16 14.95
CA GLU A 4 -19.85 -16.47 13.77
C GLU A 4 -19.04 -15.20 13.50
N PHE A 5 -18.76 -14.92 12.23
CA PHE A 5 -18.15 -13.66 11.82
C PHE A 5 -19.22 -12.57 11.78
N LYS A 6 -18.99 -11.48 12.51
CA LYS A 6 -19.85 -10.30 12.52
C LYS A 6 -19.04 -9.06 12.12
N LEU A 7 -19.67 -8.16 11.38
CA LEU A 7 -19.11 -6.84 11.09
C LEU A 7 -18.77 -6.12 12.40
N SER A 8 -17.51 -5.71 12.55
CA SER A 8 -17.02 -5.06 13.76
C SER A 8 -16.92 -3.53 13.62
N LYS A 9 -16.52 -3.03 12.45
CA LYS A 9 -16.24 -1.61 12.16
C LYS A 9 -16.47 -1.29 10.68
N SER A 10 -16.80 -0.03 10.40
CA SER A 10 -16.88 0.53 9.04
C SER A 10 -16.05 1.82 9.01
N LEU A 11 -15.13 1.92 8.04
CA LEU A 11 -14.23 3.05 7.89
C LEU A 11 -14.71 3.89 6.71
N TYR A 12 -14.99 5.17 6.94
CA TYR A 12 -15.53 6.09 5.93
C TYR A 12 -14.48 7.15 5.62
N GLY A 13 -14.21 7.39 4.33
CA GLY A 13 -13.30 8.46 3.91
C GLY A 13 -12.91 8.44 2.44
N HIS A 14 -12.96 7.28 1.78
CA HIS A 14 -12.83 7.19 0.32
C HIS A 14 -14.11 7.67 -0.37
N SER A 15 -13.96 8.38 -1.49
CA SER A 15 -15.11 8.90 -2.27
C SER A 15 -15.54 7.97 -3.42
N MET A 16 -14.80 6.89 -3.64
CA MET A 16 -15.06 5.87 -4.67
C MET A 16 -14.67 4.47 -4.17
N ASP A 17 -14.98 3.46 -4.97
CA ASP A 17 -14.71 2.04 -4.67
C ASP A 17 -13.28 1.80 -4.19
N ILE A 18 -13.16 1.10 -3.06
CA ILE A 18 -11.89 0.57 -2.54
C ILE A 18 -11.54 -0.67 -3.37
N ARG A 19 -10.33 -0.69 -3.94
CA ARG A 19 -9.84 -1.75 -4.83
C ARG A 19 -8.89 -2.72 -4.12
N SER A 20 -8.23 -2.27 -3.07
CA SER A 20 -7.24 -3.07 -2.35
C SER A 20 -7.12 -2.63 -0.89
N VAL A 21 -6.80 -3.58 -0.02
CA VAL A 21 -6.55 -3.36 1.41
C VAL A 21 -5.33 -4.17 1.85
N ALA A 22 -4.55 -3.63 2.78
CA ALA A 22 -3.46 -4.32 3.45
C ALA A 22 -3.53 -4.04 4.96
N ALA A 23 -3.09 -5.00 5.77
CA ALA A 23 -2.99 -4.86 7.22
C ALA A 23 -1.52 -4.89 7.64
N THR A 24 -1.18 -4.17 8.69
CA THR A 24 0.15 -4.20 9.33
C THR A 24 0.15 -5.16 10.51
N SER A 25 1.33 -5.55 10.98
CA SER A 25 1.51 -6.30 12.25
C SER A 25 0.89 -5.59 13.48
N ASN A 26 0.71 -4.27 13.43
CA ASN A 26 0.13 -3.45 14.51
C ASN A 26 -1.40 -3.31 14.40
N ASN A 27 -2.05 -4.08 13.53
CA ASN A 27 -3.48 -3.97 13.18
C ASN A 27 -3.86 -2.65 12.49
N ASP A 28 -2.91 -1.86 12.00
CA ASP A 28 -3.24 -0.73 11.15
C ASP A 28 -3.68 -1.21 9.77
N ILE A 29 -4.45 -0.39 9.05
CA ILE A 29 -4.99 -0.74 7.75
C ILE A 29 -4.52 0.30 6.72
N ILE A 30 -4.19 -0.17 5.52
CA ILE A 30 -4.00 0.67 4.35
C ILE A 30 -5.07 0.29 3.33
N SER A 31 -5.73 1.28 2.74
CA SER A 31 -6.70 1.08 1.66
C SER A 31 -6.30 1.86 0.42
N GLY A 32 -6.52 1.30 -0.77
CA GLY A 32 -6.34 1.97 -2.06
C GLY A 32 -7.66 2.05 -2.82
N SER A 33 -7.96 3.20 -3.43
CA SER A 33 -9.26 3.48 -4.08
C SER A 33 -9.14 4.03 -5.50
N ARG A 34 -10.26 3.94 -6.22
CA ARG A 34 -10.50 4.64 -7.50
C ARG A 34 -10.55 6.16 -7.37
N ASP A 35 -10.65 6.71 -6.16
CA ASP A 35 -10.52 8.15 -5.94
C ASP A 35 -9.08 8.67 -6.14
N ARG A 36 -8.16 7.78 -6.55
CA ARG A 36 -6.72 8.01 -6.84
C ARG A 36 -5.90 8.21 -5.57
N THR A 37 -6.45 7.85 -4.42
CA THR A 37 -5.76 7.93 -3.14
C THR A 37 -5.58 6.57 -2.49
N ALA A 38 -4.54 6.48 -1.68
CA ALA A 38 -4.45 5.46 -0.65
C ALA A 38 -4.53 6.12 0.72
N LYS A 39 -5.15 5.47 1.69
CA LYS A 39 -5.32 5.99 3.06
C LYS A 39 -4.69 5.04 4.06
N PHE A 40 -4.05 5.61 5.08
CA PHE A 40 -3.53 4.87 6.22
C PHE A 40 -4.46 5.10 7.42
N TRP A 41 -4.94 4.02 7.99
CA TRP A 41 -5.87 3.99 9.11
C TRP A 41 -5.17 3.39 10.31
N LYS A 42 -4.93 4.21 11.33
CA LYS A 42 -4.29 3.77 12.55
C LYS A 42 -5.31 3.18 13.51
N PHE A 43 -5.05 1.98 14.03
CA PHE A 43 -5.88 1.40 15.07
C PHE A 43 -5.58 2.04 16.42
N ILE A 44 -6.62 2.44 17.15
CA ILE A 44 -6.51 3.02 18.49
C ILE A 44 -7.09 2.01 19.49
N PRO A 45 -6.26 1.20 20.16
CA PRO A 45 -6.72 0.07 20.98
C PRO A 45 -7.66 0.48 22.12
N LEU A 46 -7.37 1.62 22.77
CA LEU A 46 -8.15 2.11 23.91
C LEU A 46 -9.60 2.46 23.54
N GLN A 47 -9.81 2.93 22.32
CA GLN A 47 -11.12 3.34 21.81
C GLN A 47 -11.74 2.25 20.92
N ASN A 48 -10.95 1.25 20.51
CA ASN A 48 -11.32 0.24 19.53
C ASN A 48 -11.86 0.87 18.24
N VAL A 49 -11.20 1.92 17.75
CA VAL A 49 -11.56 2.63 16.51
C VAL A 49 -10.36 2.72 15.57
N TYR A 50 -10.64 3.10 14.32
CA TYR A 50 -9.63 3.39 13.31
C TYR A 50 -9.75 4.86 12.94
N ASP A 51 -8.63 5.59 12.97
CA ASP A 51 -8.56 6.98 12.51
C ASP A 51 -7.70 7.08 11.26
N GLU A 52 -8.15 7.89 10.31
CA GLU A 52 -7.35 8.24 9.13
C GLU A 52 -6.20 9.15 9.56
N VAL A 53 -4.96 8.65 9.45
CA VAL A 53 -3.75 9.41 9.82
C VAL A 53 -2.98 9.92 8.61
N MET A 54 -3.20 9.33 7.42
CA MET A 54 -2.51 9.74 6.20
C MET A 54 -3.37 9.51 4.96
N THR A 55 -3.26 10.41 3.98
CA THR A 55 -3.78 10.22 2.62
C THR A 55 -2.67 10.45 1.60
N TYR A 56 -2.33 9.42 0.84
CA TYR A 56 -1.35 9.43 -0.24
C TYR A 56 -2.03 9.76 -1.57
N LYS A 57 -1.56 10.82 -2.24
CA LYS A 57 -2.21 11.38 -3.45
C LYS A 57 -1.29 11.48 -4.68
N ALA A 58 -0.25 10.64 -4.75
CA ALA A 58 0.71 10.74 -5.86
C ALA A 58 0.21 10.11 -7.18
N HIS A 59 -0.80 9.24 -7.13
CA HIS A 59 -1.31 8.56 -8.31
C HIS A 59 -2.16 9.48 -9.20
N GLU A 60 -1.94 9.39 -10.50
CA GLU A 60 -2.71 10.13 -11.52
C GLU A 60 -4.00 9.39 -11.90
N ASN A 61 -4.09 8.10 -11.55
CA ASN A 61 -5.23 7.22 -11.80
C ASN A 61 -5.50 6.30 -10.60
N PHE A 62 -6.40 5.32 -10.74
CA PHE A 62 -6.87 4.47 -9.64
C PHE A 62 -5.71 3.75 -8.94
N VAL A 63 -5.77 3.68 -7.61
CA VAL A 63 -4.89 2.82 -6.83
C VAL A 63 -5.46 1.41 -6.89
N GLY A 64 -4.75 0.52 -7.59
CA GLY A 64 -5.20 -0.86 -7.87
C GLY A 64 -4.73 -1.87 -6.83
N SER A 65 -3.58 -1.63 -6.21
CA SER A 65 -2.96 -2.54 -5.26
C SER A 65 -2.23 -1.78 -4.16
N VAL A 66 -2.30 -2.25 -2.93
CA VAL A 66 -1.52 -1.72 -1.79
C VAL A 66 -0.79 -2.86 -1.07
N LEU A 67 0.35 -2.55 -0.48
CA LEU A 67 1.17 -3.47 0.31
C LEU A 67 1.84 -2.69 1.45
N TYR A 68 1.94 -3.31 2.61
CA TYR A 68 2.80 -2.84 3.69
C TYR A 68 4.04 -3.72 3.80
N LEU A 69 5.20 -3.09 3.84
CA LEU A 69 6.46 -3.75 4.20
C LEU A 69 6.73 -3.47 5.67
N GLU A 70 6.90 -4.54 6.44
CA GLU A 70 7.16 -4.45 7.88
C GLU A 70 8.45 -3.67 8.18
N PRO A 71 8.55 -3.05 9.37
CA PRO A 71 9.75 -2.34 9.81
C PRO A 71 11.05 -3.13 9.66
N THR A 72 12.11 -2.43 9.26
CA THR A 72 13.48 -2.93 9.17
C THR A 72 14.44 -1.92 9.81
N PRO A 73 15.70 -2.29 10.11
CA PRO A 73 16.68 -1.34 10.66
C PRO A 73 16.87 -0.10 9.77
N GLU A 74 16.69 -0.21 8.46
CA GLU A 74 16.74 0.90 7.50
C GLU A 74 15.46 1.74 7.50
N TYR A 75 14.30 1.11 7.70
CA TYR A 75 12.98 1.74 7.67
C TYR A 75 12.20 1.37 8.94
N LEU A 76 12.44 2.12 10.01
CA LEU A 76 11.91 1.83 11.36
C LEU A 76 10.38 1.86 11.45
N ASP A 77 9.72 2.61 10.57
CA ASP A 77 8.26 2.70 10.51
C ASP A 77 7.67 1.79 9.41
N GLY A 78 8.48 0.96 8.78
CA GLY A 78 8.08 0.20 7.60
C GLY A 78 7.84 1.09 6.37
N LEU A 79 7.24 0.51 5.34
CA LEU A 79 6.97 1.22 4.08
C LEU A 79 5.57 0.88 3.56
N VAL A 80 4.90 1.88 3.02
CA VAL A 80 3.65 1.72 2.27
C VAL A 80 3.99 1.70 0.79
N VAL A 81 3.60 0.63 0.10
CA VAL A 81 3.77 0.49 -1.35
C VAL A 81 2.40 0.52 -2.00
N THR A 82 2.24 1.34 -3.03
CA THR A 82 0.99 1.47 -3.78
C THR A 82 1.27 1.33 -5.27
N GLY A 83 0.40 0.61 -5.96
CA GLY A 83 0.46 0.37 -7.41
C GLY A 83 -0.82 0.87 -8.06
N GLY A 84 -0.67 1.57 -9.19
CA GLY A 84 -1.76 2.27 -9.85
C GLY A 84 -2.03 1.86 -11.29
N TYR A 85 -3.19 2.29 -11.77
CA TYR A 85 -3.60 2.23 -13.19
C TYR A 85 -2.83 3.24 -14.05
N ASP A 86 -2.12 4.17 -13.43
CA ASP A 86 -1.15 5.08 -14.04
C ASP A 86 0.19 4.39 -14.33
N LYS A 87 0.28 3.07 -14.10
CA LYS A 87 1.48 2.24 -14.33
C LYS A 87 2.63 2.62 -13.40
N ALA A 88 2.35 3.41 -12.37
CA ALA A 88 3.33 3.82 -11.39
C ALA A 88 3.26 2.92 -10.16
N ILE A 89 4.41 2.76 -9.51
CA ILE A 89 4.51 2.26 -8.15
C ILE A 89 5.10 3.37 -7.29
N HIS A 90 4.41 3.72 -6.22
CA HIS A 90 4.86 4.71 -5.25
C HIS A 90 5.12 4.03 -3.91
N VAL A 91 6.25 4.38 -3.30
CA VAL A 91 6.66 3.90 -1.98
C VAL A 91 6.72 5.10 -1.04
N TYR A 92 6.09 4.99 0.13
CA TYR A 92 5.97 6.05 1.12
C TYR A 92 6.46 5.55 2.47
N ARG A 93 6.98 6.47 3.27
CA ARG A 93 7.02 6.30 4.73
C ARG A 93 5.63 6.63 5.29
N PRO A 94 5.09 5.87 6.27
CA PRO A 94 3.73 6.08 6.76
C PRO A 94 3.42 7.48 7.27
N GLY A 95 4.43 8.21 7.76
CA GLY A 95 4.30 9.59 8.26
C GLY A 95 4.45 10.68 7.19
N GLU A 96 4.78 10.34 5.95
CA GLU A 96 5.08 11.31 4.89
C GLU A 96 3.99 11.26 3.79
N PRO A 97 3.39 12.40 3.41
CA PRO A 97 2.34 12.43 2.38
C PRO A 97 2.89 12.29 0.95
N PHE A 98 4.21 12.44 0.77
CA PHE A 98 4.89 12.38 -0.52
C PHE A 98 5.64 11.05 -0.67
N PRO A 99 5.73 10.50 -1.90
CA PRO A 99 6.45 9.26 -2.12
C PRO A 99 7.95 9.45 -1.93
N THR A 100 8.57 8.59 -1.13
CA THR A 100 10.02 8.48 -1.00
C THR A 100 10.64 7.95 -2.29
N PHE A 101 9.97 6.98 -2.95
CA PHE A 101 10.38 6.43 -4.23
C PHE A 101 9.19 6.33 -5.18
N SER A 102 9.43 6.61 -6.45
CA SER A 102 8.43 6.52 -7.51
C SER A 102 9.02 5.78 -8.71
N PHE A 103 8.45 4.63 -9.05
CA PHE A 103 8.82 3.85 -10.21
C PHE A 103 7.79 4.11 -11.31
N LYS A 104 8.17 4.91 -12.31
CA LYS A 104 7.35 5.20 -13.49
C LYS A 104 8.09 4.69 -14.74
N GLY A 105 7.41 3.94 -15.59
CA GLY A 105 7.95 3.47 -16.88
C GLY A 105 8.42 2.01 -16.93
N GLU A 106 8.58 1.35 -15.77
CA GLU A 106 8.95 -0.08 -15.69
C GLU A 106 7.79 -0.99 -16.13
N HIS A 107 6.56 -0.62 -15.78
CA HIS A 107 5.36 -1.32 -16.20
C HIS A 107 4.73 -0.63 -17.41
N THR A 108 4.41 -1.41 -18.45
CA THR A 108 3.74 -0.88 -19.65
C THR A 108 2.22 -0.78 -19.48
N ASN A 109 1.66 -1.43 -18.45
CA ASN A 109 0.25 -1.41 -18.10
C ASN A 109 0.00 -1.32 -16.58
N THR A 110 -1.26 -1.32 -16.19
CA THR A 110 -1.76 -1.23 -14.82
C THR A 110 -1.07 -2.22 -13.87
N VAL A 111 -0.54 -1.70 -12.77
CA VAL A 111 -0.04 -2.53 -11.67
C VAL A 111 -1.24 -3.06 -10.88
N CYS A 112 -1.40 -4.37 -10.84
CA CYS A 112 -2.61 -5.01 -10.32
C CYS A 112 -2.41 -5.83 -9.08
N ALA A 113 -1.18 -6.26 -8.81
CA ALA A 113 -0.84 -6.96 -7.60
C ALA A 113 0.54 -6.53 -7.12
N LEU A 114 0.65 -6.42 -5.81
CA LEU A 114 1.90 -6.23 -5.08
C LEU A 114 2.01 -7.34 -4.06
N SER A 115 3.20 -7.91 -3.90
CA SER A 115 3.48 -8.92 -2.88
C SER A 115 4.81 -8.63 -2.22
N ARG A 116 4.95 -9.00 -0.94
CA ARG A 116 6.23 -8.97 -0.26
C ARG A 116 7.21 -9.92 -0.98
N GLY A 117 8.46 -9.47 -1.16
CA GLY A 117 9.56 -10.29 -1.64
C GLY A 117 10.22 -11.07 -0.51
N ASN A 118 11.13 -11.97 -0.86
CA ASN A 118 11.80 -12.86 0.11
C ASN A 118 12.89 -12.15 0.93
N SER A 119 13.37 -10.99 0.46
CA SER A 119 14.38 -10.19 1.15
C SER A 119 13.73 -9.04 1.92
N ALA A 120 14.40 -8.53 2.95
CA ALA A 120 14.02 -7.27 3.59
C ALA A 120 13.91 -6.16 2.53
N ASN A 121 12.93 -5.27 2.70
CA ASN A 121 12.73 -4.12 1.81
C ASN A 121 12.61 -4.47 0.32
N SER A 122 12.09 -5.66 0.02
CA SER A 122 11.84 -6.10 -1.36
C SER A 122 10.37 -6.39 -1.57
N PHE A 123 9.87 -6.09 -2.78
CA PHE A 123 8.52 -6.41 -3.18
C PHE A 123 8.47 -6.87 -4.65
N LEU A 124 7.46 -7.66 -4.94
CA LEU A 124 7.08 -8.10 -6.26
C LEU A 124 5.92 -7.24 -6.75
N SER A 125 5.93 -6.93 -8.04
CA SER A 125 4.79 -6.28 -8.70
C SER A 125 4.42 -7.04 -9.96
N ALA A 126 3.12 -7.09 -10.25
CA ALA A 126 2.57 -7.69 -11.46
C ALA A 126 1.66 -6.69 -12.18
N SER A 127 1.68 -6.78 -13.51
CA SER A 127 0.92 -5.89 -14.41
C SER A 127 0.11 -6.68 -15.42
N TRP A 128 -0.94 -6.04 -15.97
CA TRP A 128 -1.76 -6.60 -17.05
C TRP A 128 -1.03 -6.51 -18.38
N THR A 129 0.02 -7.29 -18.56
CA THR A 129 0.77 -7.35 -19.82
C THR A 129 0.70 -8.76 -20.40
N THR A 130 0.69 -8.85 -21.73
CA THR A 130 0.78 -10.12 -22.47
C THR A 130 2.14 -10.79 -22.33
N GLN A 131 3.14 -10.07 -21.83
CA GLN A 131 4.42 -10.63 -21.37
C GLN A 131 4.40 -10.72 -19.84
N PRO A 132 4.76 -11.86 -19.23
CA PRO A 132 4.79 -12.01 -17.78
C PRO A 132 5.92 -11.18 -17.18
N ASN A 133 5.63 -9.95 -16.79
CA ASN A 133 6.61 -9.05 -16.15
C ASN A 133 6.32 -8.97 -14.65
N THR A 134 6.90 -9.91 -13.90
CA THR A 134 7.04 -9.79 -12.44
C THR A 134 8.33 -9.06 -12.14
N GLY A 135 8.24 -7.82 -11.63
CA GLY A 135 9.42 -7.03 -11.23
C GLY A 135 9.74 -7.23 -9.76
N ILE A 136 11.00 -7.59 -9.44
CA ILE A 136 11.54 -7.51 -8.08
C ILE A 136 12.14 -6.12 -7.91
N PHE A 137 11.59 -5.33 -7.01
CA PHE A 137 12.11 -4.00 -6.69
C PHE A 137 12.77 -4.04 -5.31
N PRO A 138 14.10 -3.92 -5.22
CA PRO A 138 14.74 -3.56 -3.97
C PRO A 138 14.44 -2.09 -3.69
N VAL A 139 14.02 -1.77 -2.47
CA VAL A 139 13.98 -0.37 -2.02
C VAL A 139 15.43 0.04 -1.74
N PRO A 140 15.99 1.06 -2.43
CA PRO A 140 17.40 1.44 -2.26
C PRO A 140 17.73 1.79 -0.82
N GLU A 141 18.90 1.36 -0.33
CA GLU A 141 19.45 1.84 0.94
C GLU A 141 19.74 3.35 0.82
N GLN A 142 19.33 4.14 1.81
CA GLN A 142 19.81 5.52 1.91
C GLN A 142 21.30 5.47 2.25
N LYS A 143 22.17 5.74 1.26
CA LYS A 143 23.58 6.00 1.55
C LYS A 143 23.67 7.22 2.47
N GLN A 144 24.33 7.04 3.62
CA GLN A 144 24.75 8.12 4.52
C GLN A 144 25.67 9.10 3.80
#